data_AF-A0A382TQB0-F1
#
_entry.id   AF-A0A382TQB0-F1
#
_cell.length_a   1.000
_cell.length_b   1.000
_cell.length_c   1.000
_cell.angle_alpha   90.00
_cell.angle_beta   90.00
_cell.angle_gamma   90.00
#
_symmetry.space_group_name_H-M   'P 1'
#
loop_
_entity.id
_entity.type
_entity.pdbx_description
1 polymer ?
#
loop_
_entity_poly.entity_id
_entity_poly.type
_entity_poly.pdbx_seq_one_letter_code
_entity_poly.pdbx_strand_id
1 'polypeptide(L)'
;IQPKREFEDVFYHKTSNETNDERRMILEYAKRLIDHNANVFWHSWVCDSRGRLYPRCATLSPHGDDTSKGLIRFKHWKPLGDDGILWLYVHVQNLMQGIENESWKDGIAAGKKQTIDQKIAWVKDNLGELRKIANDPSEYANLLELRTARKPKSEVFQRLAAILELDRVHSVFESTGEDWTKVTSGLPIHMDASCNGYQHISTLLRAGNLAKLVNVIGDKDKPPNDFYQDVADEARKDSGEQHVCDSKCPNGCVKGRVRKFIEEALLDELTQGKLRKSKSWRIDIGNDANYFRNKLGSD
;
A
#
# COMPACT_ATOMS: atom_id res chain seq x y z
N ILE A 1 -20.02 -16.78 -5.44
CA ILE A 1 -18.55 -16.75 -5.26
C ILE A 1 -18.28 -16.87 -3.78
N GLN A 2 -17.52 -17.86 -3.35
CA GLN A 2 -17.10 -18.03 -1.96
C GLN A 2 -15.60 -18.32 -1.91
N PRO A 3 -14.88 -17.90 -0.86
CA PRO A 3 -13.49 -18.29 -0.67
C PRO A 3 -13.37 -19.82 -0.60
N LYS A 4 -12.27 -20.38 -1.09
CA LYS A 4 -11.96 -21.79 -0.84
C LYS A 4 -11.76 -22.00 0.66
N ARG A 5 -12.24 -23.13 1.18
CA ARG A 5 -12.19 -23.48 2.61
C ARG A 5 -10.79 -23.34 3.22
N GLU A 6 -9.76 -23.71 2.47
CA GLU A 6 -8.35 -23.65 2.88
C GLU A 6 -7.78 -22.22 3.02
N PHE A 7 -8.48 -21.21 2.49
CA PHE A 7 -8.10 -19.79 2.53
C PHE A 7 -9.18 -18.92 3.21
N GLU A 8 -10.11 -19.53 3.95
CA GLU A 8 -11.12 -18.77 4.70
C GLU A 8 -10.47 -17.89 5.78
N ASP A 9 -9.37 -18.33 6.39
CA ASP A 9 -8.70 -17.62 7.48
C ASP A 9 -8.03 -16.30 7.06
N VAL A 10 -7.56 -16.20 5.82
CA VAL A 10 -7.04 -14.92 5.28
C VAL A 10 -8.18 -14.00 4.90
N PHE A 11 -9.31 -14.55 4.45
CA PHE A 11 -10.43 -13.77 3.98
C PHE A 11 -11.37 -13.31 5.09
N TYR A 12 -11.70 -14.13 6.08
CA TYR A 12 -12.61 -13.79 7.17
C TYR A 12 -11.86 -13.40 8.43
N HIS A 13 -12.32 -12.34 9.09
CA HIS A 13 -11.86 -11.94 10.40
C HIS A 13 -12.38 -12.91 11.45
N LYS A 14 -11.50 -13.39 12.34
CA LYS A 14 -11.86 -14.41 13.35
C LYS A 14 -12.93 -13.94 14.33
N THR A 15 -12.99 -12.64 14.62
CA THR A 15 -13.83 -12.08 15.70
C THR A 15 -14.75 -10.93 15.28
N SER A 16 -14.68 -10.44 14.03
CA SER A 16 -15.41 -9.23 13.61
C SER A 16 -16.48 -9.61 12.59
N ASN A 17 -17.74 -9.68 13.04
CA ASN A 17 -18.86 -9.95 12.17
C ASN A 17 -19.10 -8.82 11.16
N GLU A 18 -18.96 -7.55 11.59
CA GLU A 18 -19.11 -6.38 10.72
C GLU A 18 -18.13 -6.42 9.54
N THR A 19 -16.84 -6.66 9.81
CA THR A 19 -15.82 -6.81 8.76
C THR A 19 -16.13 -7.99 7.84
N ASN A 20 -16.64 -9.10 8.39
CA ASN A 20 -17.01 -10.26 7.59
C ASN A 20 -18.21 -9.97 6.69
N ASP A 21 -19.19 -9.21 7.15
CA ASP A 21 -20.36 -8.83 6.38
C ASP A 21 -19.98 -7.88 5.24
N GLU A 22 -19.09 -6.91 5.49
CA GLU A 22 -18.51 -6.06 4.42
C GLU A 22 -17.80 -6.91 3.34
N ARG A 23 -16.98 -7.87 3.76
CA ARG A 23 -16.25 -8.75 2.84
C ARG A 23 -17.17 -9.68 2.05
N ARG A 24 -18.23 -10.21 2.67
CA ARG A 24 -19.29 -10.96 1.96
C ARG A 24 -20.01 -10.07 0.96
N MET A 25 -20.30 -8.82 1.34
CA MET A 25 -20.95 -7.86 0.44
C MET A 25 -20.08 -7.58 -0.79
N ILE A 26 -18.75 -7.47 -0.64
CA ILE A 26 -17.83 -7.34 -1.79
C ILE A 26 -17.98 -8.53 -2.75
N LEU A 27 -17.99 -9.77 -2.24
CA LEU A 27 -18.14 -10.97 -3.09
C LEU A 27 -19.52 -11.07 -3.75
N GLU A 28 -20.57 -10.67 -3.06
CA GLU A 28 -21.93 -10.63 -3.61
C GLU A 28 -22.04 -9.59 -4.73
N TYR A 29 -21.45 -8.40 -4.55
CA TYR A 29 -21.36 -7.39 -5.61
C TYR A 29 -20.57 -7.90 -6.81
N ALA A 30 -19.40 -8.50 -6.58
CA ALA A 30 -18.59 -9.10 -7.65
C ALA A 30 -19.39 -10.17 -8.41
N LYS A 31 -20.12 -11.05 -7.70
CA LYS A 31 -20.98 -12.05 -8.30
C LYS A 31 -22.07 -11.41 -9.18
N ARG A 32 -22.80 -10.43 -8.67
CA ARG A 32 -23.86 -9.74 -9.43
C ARG A 32 -23.32 -9.03 -10.67
N LEU A 33 -22.13 -8.44 -10.59
CA LEU A 33 -21.49 -7.79 -11.73
C LEU A 33 -21.12 -8.79 -12.83
N ILE A 34 -20.63 -9.97 -12.45
CA ILE A 34 -20.34 -11.07 -13.38
C ILE A 34 -21.63 -11.59 -14.00
N ASP A 35 -22.64 -11.87 -13.17
CA ASP A 35 -23.88 -12.54 -13.59
C ASP A 35 -24.82 -11.62 -14.38
N HIS A 36 -24.79 -10.30 -14.13
CA HIS A 36 -25.79 -9.37 -14.67
C HIS A 36 -25.23 -8.20 -15.47
N ASN A 37 -23.96 -7.83 -15.30
CA ASN A 37 -23.37 -6.64 -15.95
C ASN A 37 -22.18 -6.98 -16.87
N ALA A 38 -22.11 -8.21 -17.40
CA ALA A 38 -21.04 -8.67 -18.27
C ALA A 38 -19.63 -8.41 -17.72
N ASN A 39 -19.50 -8.43 -16.38
CA ASN A 39 -18.27 -8.12 -15.65
C ASN A 39 -17.71 -6.70 -15.96
N VAL A 40 -18.58 -5.70 -16.13
CA VAL A 40 -18.22 -4.30 -16.35
C VAL A 40 -19.05 -3.39 -15.45
N PHE A 41 -18.40 -2.38 -14.87
CA PHE A 41 -19.07 -1.36 -14.07
C PHE A 41 -18.27 -0.06 -14.02
N TRP A 42 -18.90 0.98 -13.48
CA TRP A 42 -18.31 2.31 -13.32
C TRP A 42 -18.48 2.80 -11.89
N HIS A 43 -17.47 3.50 -11.39
CA HIS A 43 -17.57 4.25 -10.14
C HIS A 43 -18.03 5.67 -10.42
N SER A 44 -19.12 6.09 -9.79
CA SER A 44 -19.47 7.51 -9.68
C SER A 44 -18.56 8.17 -8.65
N TRP A 45 -18.06 9.37 -8.93
CA TRP A 45 -17.15 10.10 -8.05
C TRP A 45 -17.81 11.35 -7.46
N VAL A 46 -17.40 11.76 -6.26
CA VAL A 46 -17.76 13.02 -5.61
C VAL A 46 -16.56 13.67 -4.97
N CYS A 47 -16.65 14.98 -4.75
CA CYS A 47 -15.61 15.79 -4.14
C CYS A 47 -15.97 16.14 -2.68
N ASP A 48 -15.00 16.11 -1.78
CA ASP A 48 -15.14 16.75 -0.47
C ASP A 48 -14.92 18.29 -0.56
N SER A 49 -15.05 18.99 0.57
CA SER A 49 -14.88 20.45 0.62
C SER A 49 -13.45 20.93 0.29
N ARG A 50 -12.47 20.03 0.27
CA ARG A 50 -11.06 20.31 -0.05
C ARG A 50 -10.70 19.88 -1.47
N GLY A 51 -11.65 19.37 -2.24
CA GLY A 51 -11.42 18.94 -3.61
C GLY A 51 -10.94 17.48 -3.76
N ARG A 52 -10.95 16.65 -2.70
CA ARG A 52 -10.54 15.25 -2.80
C ARG A 52 -11.66 14.40 -3.40
N LEU A 53 -11.32 13.57 -4.38
CA LEU A 53 -12.25 12.66 -5.04
C LEU A 53 -12.47 11.38 -4.25
N TYR A 54 -13.73 10.99 -4.10
CA TYR A 54 -14.15 9.75 -3.45
C TYR A 54 -15.17 9.02 -4.33
N PRO A 55 -15.08 7.70 -4.45
CA PRO A 55 -16.12 6.92 -5.08
C PRO A 55 -17.36 6.92 -4.20
N ARG A 56 -18.53 7.12 -4.81
CA ARG A 56 -19.83 7.12 -4.13
C ARG A 56 -20.20 5.75 -3.57
N CYS A 57 -19.79 4.70 -4.25
CA CYS A 57 -19.91 3.34 -3.76
C CYS A 57 -18.64 2.98 -2.98
N ALA A 58 -18.79 2.72 -1.67
CA ALA A 58 -17.68 2.30 -0.82
C ALA A 58 -17.31 0.83 -1.04
N THR A 59 -18.30 -0.02 -1.36
CA THR A 59 -18.10 -1.45 -1.65
C THR A 59 -17.47 -1.66 -3.02
N LEU A 60 -16.50 -2.59 -3.11
CA LEU A 60 -15.77 -2.89 -4.35
C LEU A 60 -15.24 -1.61 -5.02
N SER A 61 -14.50 -0.84 -4.23
CA SER A 61 -13.99 0.47 -4.57
C SER A 61 -12.47 0.43 -4.83
N PRO A 62 -11.94 1.24 -5.76
CA PRO A 62 -10.49 1.40 -5.92
C PRO A 62 -9.81 2.02 -4.70
N HIS A 63 -10.56 2.74 -3.85
CA HIS A 63 -10.09 3.24 -2.55
C HIS A 63 -10.38 2.26 -1.40
N GLY A 64 -10.99 1.10 -1.71
CA GLY A 64 -11.33 0.10 -0.74
C GLY A 64 -10.13 -0.65 -0.18
N ASP A 65 -10.42 -1.75 0.49
CA ASP A 65 -9.40 -2.61 1.07
C ASP A 65 -8.71 -3.47 0.00
N ASP A 66 -7.73 -4.27 0.44
CA ASP A 66 -6.98 -5.20 -0.39
C ASP A 66 -7.86 -6.14 -1.22
N THR A 67 -8.97 -6.64 -0.67
CA THR A 67 -9.91 -7.48 -1.43
C THR A 67 -10.50 -6.69 -2.58
N SER A 68 -10.95 -5.47 -2.33
CA SER A 68 -11.51 -4.61 -3.38
C SER A 68 -10.48 -4.32 -4.47
N LYS A 69 -9.26 -3.93 -4.08
CA LYS A 69 -8.18 -3.60 -5.02
C LYS A 69 -7.68 -4.81 -5.81
N GLY A 70 -7.61 -5.99 -5.19
CA GLY A 70 -7.20 -7.22 -5.87
C GLY A 70 -8.23 -7.76 -6.87
N LEU A 71 -9.51 -7.40 -6.73
CA LEU A 71 -10.58 -7.84 -7.63
C LEU A 71 -10.82 -6.89 -8.81
N ILE A 72 -10.52 -5.59 -8.66
CA ILE A 72 -10.83 -4.57 -9.68
C ILE A 72 -9.74 -4.53 -10.76
N ARG A 73 -10.18 -4.49 -12.02
CA ARG A 73 -9.32 -4.32 -13.19
C ARG A 73 -9.90 -3.28 -14.13
N PHE A 74 -9.06 -2.61 -14.90
CA PHE A 74 -9.52 -1.75 -15.98
C PHE A 74 -10.23 -2.58 -17.06
N LYS A 75 -11.40 -2.12 -17.53
CA LYS A 75 -12.12 -2.76 -18.63
C LYS A 75 -11.36 -2.60 -19.95
N HIS A 76 -10.84 -1.42 -20.22
CA HIS A 76 -10.08 -1.13 -21.43
C HIS A 76 -8.61 -1.45 -21.19
N TRP A 77 -8.21 -2.63 -21.62
CA TRP A 77 -6.82 -3.07 -21.50
C TRP A 77 -5.95 -2.28 -22.47
N LYS A 78 -4.73 -1.99 -22.06
CA LYS A 78 -3.77 -1.23 -22.87
C LYS A 78 -2.57 -2.11 -23.19
N PRO A 79 -1.97 -1.97 -24.39
CA PRO A 79 -0.67 -2.56 -24.69
C PRO A 79 0.35 -2.17 -23.62
N LEU A 80 1.16 -3.14 -23.18
CA LEU A 80 2.23 -2.87 -22.23
C LEU A 80 3.35 -2.06 -22.89
N GLY A 81 3.80 -2.50 -24.07
CA GLY A 81 5.01 -1.96 -24.69
C GLY A 81 6.25 -2.15 -23.80
N ASP A 82 7.36 -1.57 -24.22
CA ASP A 82 8.65 -1.76 -23.55
C ASP A 82 8.66 -1.16 -22.13
N ASP A 83 7.91 -0.08 -21.90
CA ASP A 83 7.85 0.58 -20.59
C ASP A 83 6.81 -0.03 -19.65
N GLY A 84 5.64 -0.44 -20.16
CA GLY A 84 4.54 -0.92 -19.32
C GLY A 84 4.88 -2.21 -18.59
N ILE A 85 5.68 -3.09 -19.20
CA ILE A 85 6.18 -4.30 -18.53
C ILE A 85 7.14 -3.96 -17.38
N LEU A 86 7.99 -2.93 -17.54
CA LEU A 86 8.90 -2.50 -16.48
C LEU A 86 8.13 -1.95 -15.28
N TRP A 87 7.05 -1.22 -15.51
CA TRP A 87 6.16 -0.77 -14.43
C TRP A 87 5.44 -1.93 -13.74
N LEU A 88 5.05 -2.97 -14.47
CA LEU A 88 4.50 -4.18 -13.86
C LEU A 88 5.54 -4.87 -12.97
N TYR A 89 6.80 -4.94 -13.40
CA TYR A 89 7.88 -5.47 -12.55
C TYR A 89 8.07 -4.64 -11.28
N VAL A 90 8.11 -3.31 -11.39
CA VAL A 90 8.18 -2.43 -10.20
C VAL A 90 7.00 -2.67 -9.27
N HIS A 91 5.78 -2.84 -9.81
CA HIS A 91 4.59 -3.12 -9.02
C HIS A 91 4.65 -4.46 -8.29
N VAL A 92 5.05 -5.53 -9.00
CA VAL A 92 5.25 -6.86 -8.41
C VAL A 92 6.31 -6.79 -7.32
N GLN A 93 7.46 -6.18 -7.58
CA GLN A 93 8.52 -6.03 -6.56
C GLN A 93 7.99 -5.32 -5.32
N ASN A 94 7.25 -4.22 -5.50
CA ASN A 94 6.68 -3.46 -4.38
C ASN A 94 5.76 -4.33 -3.50
N LEU A 95 4.88 -5.14 -4.12
CA LEU A 95 3.96 -6.03 -3.41
C LEU A 95 4.66 -7.24 -2.75
N MET A 96 5.86 -7.59 -3.22
CA MET A 96 6.69 -8.66 -2.64
C MET A 96 7.61 -8.16 -1.53
N GLN A 97 7.67 -6.85 -1.24
CA GLN A 97 8.56 -6.30 -0.22
C GLN A 97 8.30 -6.92 1.16
N GLY A 98 9.36 -7.41 1.79
CA GLY A 98 9.30 -8.02 3.13
C GLY A 98 8.83 -9.48 3.14
N ILE A 99 8.44 -10.04 2.01
CA ILE A 99 8.34 -11.49 1.83
C ILE A 99 9.78 -12.02 1.70
N GLU A 100 10.06 -13.20 2.27
CA GLU A 100 11.37 -13.85 2.21
C GLU A 100 11.20 -15.23 1.58
N ASN A 101 12.10 -15.59 0.66
CA ASN A 101 12.16 -16.91 0.06
C ASN A 101 13.62 -17.27 -0.18
N GLU A 102 14.05 -18.43 0.32
CA GLU A 102 15.42 -18.93 0.17
C GLU A 102 15.78 -19.20 -1.30
N SER A 103 14.78 -19.46 -2.15
CA SER A 103 14.98 -19.74 -3.57
C SER A 103 15.22 -18.48 -4.43
N TRP A 104 15.12 -17.28 -3.85
CA TRP A 104 15.42 -16.07 -4.58
C TRP A 104 16.91 -15.90 -4.77
N LYS A 105 17.29 -15.43 -5.96
CA LYS A 105 18.69 -15.31 -6.37
C LYS A 105 19.48 -14.45 -5.38
N ASP A 106 20.67 -14.93 -5.02
CA ASP A 106 21.59 -14.33 -4.04
C ASP A 106 21.01 -14.13 -2.63
N GLY A 107 19.85 -14.73 -2.31
CA GLY A 107 19.14 -14.54 -1.04
C GLY A 107 18.58 -13.13 -0.84
N ILE A 108 18.53 -12.32 -1.90
CA ILE A 108 18.13 -10.91 -1.81
C ILE A 108 16.60 -10.81 -1.84
N ALA A 109 16.02 -10.49 -0.69
CA ALA A 109 14.60 -10.17 -0.60
C ALA A 109 14.25 -8.87 -1.34
N ALA A 110 13.00 -8.77 -1.80
CA ALA A 110 12.46 -7.51 -2.30
C ALA A 110 12.56 -6.43 -1.21
N GLY A 111 13.41 -5.43 -1.46
CA GLY A 111 13.76 -4.39 -0.50
C GLY A 111 12.99 -3.09 -0.71
N LYS A 112 12.81 -2.32 0.37
CA LYS A 112 12.21 -0.97 0.33
C LYS A 112 13.15 0.08 -0.26
N LYS A 113 14.46 -0.05 -0.02
CA LYS A 113 15.51 0.90 -0.42
C LYS A 113 16.24 0.44 -1.67
N GLN A 114 15.50 0.27 -2.77
CA GLN A 114 16.03 -0.12 -4.08
C GLN A 114 15.69 0.94 -5.13
N THR A 115 16.59 1.16 -6.08
CA THR A 115 16.34 1.97 -7.28
C THR A 115 15.32 1.29 -8.19
N ILE A 116 14.74 2.02 -9.14
CA ILE A 116 13.80 1.44 -10.12
C ILE A 116 14.46 0.29 -10.89
N ASP A 117 15.69 0.47 -11.34
CA ASP A 117 16.44 -0.55 -12.09
C ASP A 117 16.73 -1.79 -11.24
N GLN A 118 17.05 -1.62 -9.96
CA GLN A 118 17.23 -2.74 -9.04
C GLN A 118 15.93 -3.52 -8.83
N LYS A 119 14.78 -2.84 -8.76
CA LYS A 119 13.47 -3.50 -8.66
C LYS A 119 13.14 -4.31 -9.91
N ILE A 120 13.41 -3.74 -11.08
CA ILE A 120 13.25 -4.40 -12.38
C ILE A 120 14.15 -5.64 -12.47
N ALA A 121 15.44 -5.48 -12.13
CA ALA A 121 16.42 -6.57 -12.15
C ALA A 121 15.98 -7.72 -11.22
N TRP A 122 15.53 -7.39 -10.00
CA TRP A 122 15.04 -8.39 -9.04
C TRP A 122 13.90 -9.23 -9.61
N VAL A 123 12.91 -8.64 -10.30
CA VAL A 123 11.83 -9.42 -10.92
C VAL A 123 12.35 -10.26 -12.07
N LYS A 124 13.24 -9.73 -12.93
CA LYS A 124 13.83 -10.49 -14.03
C LYS A 124 14.61 -11.70 -13.54
N ASP A 125 15.44 -11.51 -12.51
CA ASP A 125 16.26 -12.56 -11.91
C ASP A 125 15.43 -13.68 -11.27
N ASN A 126 14.25 -13.33 -10.74
CA ASN A 126 13.36 -14.28 -10.06
C ASN A 126 12.12 -14.64 -10.90
N LEU A 127 12.07 -14.28 -12.18
CA LEU A 127 10.87 -14.40 -13.02
C LEU A 127 10.37 -15.84 -13.11
N GLY A 128 11.29 -16.80 -13.30
CA GLY A 128 10.94 -18.21 -13.40
C GLY A 128 10.24 -18.73 -12.13
N GLU A 129 10.72 -18.32 -10.96
CA GLU A 129 10.12 -18.71 -9.68
C GLU A 129 8.79 -18.00 -9.44
N LEU A 130 8.70 -16.70 -9.73
CA LEU A 130 7.45 -15.94 -9.65
C LEU A 130 6.35 -16.55 -10.52
N ARG A 131 6.69 -17.04 -11.72
CA ARG A 131 5.75 -17.75 -12.60
C ARG A 131 5.33 -19.11 -12.05
N LYS A 132 6.23 -19.88 -11.43
CA LYS A 132 5.84 -21.13 -10.75
C LYS A 132 4.87 -20.86 -9.60
N ILE A 133 5.16 -19.84 -8.78
CA ILE A 133 4.28 -19.41 -7.68
C ILE A 133 2.90 -19.01 -8.21
N ALA A 134 2.83 -18.32 -9.36
CA ALA A 134 1.58 -17.96 -9.99
C ALA A 134 0.80 -19.15 -10.55
N ASN A 135 1.48 -20.19 -11.04
CA ASN A 135 0.86 -21.40 -11.58
C ASN A 135 0.25 -22.30 -10.49
N ASP A 136 0.87 -22.39 -9.31
CA ASP A 136 0.25 -23.03 -8.14
C ASP A 136 0.34 -22.17 -6.86
N PRO A 137 -0.51 -21.13 -6.73
CA PRO A 137 -0.48 -20.28 -5.54
C PRO A 137 -0.82 -21.01 -4.24
N SER A 138 -1.41 -22.21 -4.31
CA SER A 138 -1.86 -22.97 -3.14
C SER A 138 -0.70 -23.66 -2.45
N GLU A 139 0.26 -24.18 -3.23
CA GLU A 139 1.52 -24.72 -2.72
C GLU A 139 2.33 -23.64 -1.99
N TYR A 140 2.35 -22.43 -2.54
CA TYR A 140 3.06 -21.27 -1.99
C TYR A 140 2.20 -20.40 -1.06
N ALA A 141 1.10 -20.93 -0.53
CA ALA A 141 0.14 -20.16 0.26
C ALA A 141 0.76 -19.49 1.50
N ASN A 142 1.75 -20.10 2.14
CA ASN A 142 2.45 -19.49 3.28
C ASN A 142 3.29 -18.28 2.83
N LEU A 143 4.04 -18.42 1.74
CA LEU A 143 4.86 -17.37 1.16
C LEU A 143 4.02 -16.16 0.74
N LEU A 144 2.85 -16.43 0.15
CA LEU A 144 1.90 -15.40 -0.26
C LEU A 144 1.05 -14.84 0.89
N GLU A 145 1.25 -15.32 2.12
CA GLU A 145 0.48 -14.98 3.32
C GLU A 145 -1.01 -15.34 3.22
N LEU A 146 -1.39 -16.27 2.33
CA LEU A 146 -2.76 -16.78 2.15
C LEU A 146 -3.26 -17.64 3.30
N ARG A 147 -2.39 -18.05 4.23
CA ARG A 147 -2.76 -18.74 5.49
C ARG A 147 -2.68 -17.83 6.71
N THR A 148 -2.40 -16.54 6.51
CA THR A 148 -2.23 -15.57 7.59
C THR A 148 -3.44 -14.66 7.68
N ALA A 149 -3.94 -14.44 8.89
CA ALA A 149 -5.05 -13.50 9.09
C ALA A 149 -4.64 -12.09 8.63
N ARG A 150 -5.47 -11.47 7.77
CA ARG A 150 -5.21 -10.12 7.25
C ARG A 150 -5.15 -9.09 8.38
N LYS A 151 -4.14 -8.21 8.29
CA LYS A 151 -3.97 -7.03 9.13
C LYS A 151 -4.41 -5.78 8.35
N PRO A 152 -4.65 -4.64 9.04
CA PRO A 152 -4.78 -3.37 8.35
C PRO A 152 -3.58 -3.13 7.43
N LYS A 153 -3.83 -2.69 6.19
CA LYS A 153 -2.82 -2.49 5.14
C LYS A 153 -2.14 -3.77 4.61
N SER A 154 -2.67 -4.97 4.88
CA SER A 154 -2.24 -6.17 4.15
C SER A 154 -2.51 -6.02 2.65
N GLU A 155 -1.62 -6.55 1.81
CA GLU A 155 -1.69 -6.47 0.34
C GLU A 155 -1.72 -7.87 -0.32
N VAL A 156 -2.26 -8.85 0.38
CA VAL A 156 -2.23 -10.27 0.01
C VAL A 156 -2.93 -10.53 -1.31
N PHE A 157 -4.14 -9.99 -1.50
CA PHE A 157 -4.92 -10.20 -2.71
C PHE A 157 -4.40 -9.38 -3.88
N GLN A 158 -3.89 -8.17 -3.64
CA GLN A 158 -3.17 -7.41 -4.68
C GLN A 158 -1.90 -8.13 -5.13
N ARG A 159 -1.12 -8.69 -4.20
CA ARG A 159 0.06 -9.51 -4.50
C ARG A 159 -0.32 -10.72 -5.36
N LEU A 160 -1.35 -11.46 -4.96
CA LEU A 160 -1.84 -12.59 -5.75
C LEU A 160 -2.30 -12.15 -7.15
N ALA A 161 -3.06 -11.07 -7.27
CA ALA A 161 -3.49 -10.54 -8.56
C ALA A 161 -2.30 -10.12 -9.45
N ALA A 162 -1.27 -9.52 -8.87
CA ALA A 162 -0.09 -9.06 -9.60
C ALA A 162 0.77 -10.21 -10.13
N ILE A 163 1.01 -11.27 -9.33
CA ILE A 163 1.79 -12.42 -9.79
C ILE A 163 1.03 -13.25 -10.85
N LEU A 164 -0.29 -13.38 -10.72
CA LEU A 164 -1.13 -14.05 -11.72
C LEU A 164 -1.12 -13.28 -13.03
N GLU A 165 -1.17 -11.94 -12.95
CA GLU A 165 -1.06 -11.12 -14.14
C GLU A 165 0.33 -11.19 -14.77
N LEU A 166 1.40 -11.21 -13.96
CA LEU A 166 2.78 -11.36 -14.43
C LEU A 166 2.93 -12.63 -15.28
N ASP A 167 2.50 -13.78 -14.75
CA ASP A 167 2.58 -15.04 -15.49
C ASP A 167 1.73 -15.03 -16.77
N ARG A 168 0.52 -14.47 -16.70
CA ARG A 168 -0.36 -14.33 -17.86
C ARG A 168 0.29 -13.47 -18.96
N VAL A 169 0.85 -12.30 -18.63
CA VAL A 169 1.43 -11.41 -19.66
C VAL A 169 2.66 -12.03 -20.30
N HIS A 170 3.48 -12.78 -19.54
CA HIS A 170 4.62 -13.51 -20.10
C HIS A 170 4.18 -14.67 -21.00
N SER A 171 3.15 -15.41 -20.62
CA SER A 171 2.61 -16.49 -21.46
C SER A 171 2.02 -15.95 -22.78
N VAL A 172 1.40 -14.78 -22.75
CA VAL A 172 0.93 -14.09 -23.97
C VAL A 172 2.12 -13.55 -24.79
N PHE A 173 3.14 -12.98 -24.15
CA PHE A 173 4.35 -12.52 -24.82
C PHE A 173 5.03 -13.64 -25.60
N GLU A 174 5.21 -14.81 -24.99
CA GLU A 174 5.80 -16.01 -25.60
C GLU A 174 5.00 -16.51 -26.80
N SER A 175 3.66 -16.45 -26.72
CA SER A 175 2.77 -16.89 -27.82
C SER A 175 2.57 -15.85 -28.93
N THR A 176 2.98 -14.60 -28.73
CA THR A 176 2.79 -13.50 -29.70
C THR A 176 4.09 -13.07 -30.40
N GLY A 177 5.13 -13.91 -30.30
CA GLY A 177 6.42 -13.68 -30.94
C GLY A 177 7.27 -12.63 -30.20
N GLU A 178 7.15 -12.58 -28.87
CA GLU A 178 8.01 -11.78 -27.99
C GLU A 178 7.92 -10.27 -28.25
N ASP A 179 6.70 -9.77 -28.41
CA ASP A 179 6.42 -8.36 -28.68
C ASP A 179 5.45 -7.76 -27.65
N TRP A 180 5.97 -6.95 -26.72
CA TRP A 180 5.19 -6.33 -25.65
C TRP A 180 4.11 -5.36 -26.15
N THR A 181 4.19 -4.89 -27.39
CA THR A 181 3.14 -4.04 -27.99
C THR A 181 1.86 -4.80 -28.31
N LYS A 182 1.94 -6.14 -28.40
CA LYS A 182 0.79 -7.03 -28.63
C LYS A 182 0.19 -7.56 -27.33
N VAL A 183 0.92 -7.46 -26.23
CA VAL A 183 0.47 -7.90 -24.91
C VAL A 183 -0.30 -6.79 -24.23
N THR A 184 -1.57 -7.01 -23.94
CA THR A 184 -2.40 -6.04 -23.24
C THR A 184 -2.62 -6.44 -21.79
N SER A 185 -2.73 -5.45 -20.89
CA SER A 185 -3.08 -5.64 -19.48
C SER A 185 -4.12 -4.63 -19.03
N GLY A 186 -4.98 -5.07 -18.11
CA GLY A 186 -5.91 -4.21 -17.37
C GLY A 186 -5.61 -4.13 -15.87
N LEU A 187 -4.46 -4.64 -15.41
CA LEU A 187 -4.11 -4.56 -13.98
C LEU A 187 -3.77 -3.11 -13.62
N PRO A 188 -4.40 -2.52 -12.59
CA PRO A 188 -4.03 -1.19 -12.11
C PRO A 188 -2.65 -1.21 -11.44
N ILE A 189 -1.73 -0.39 -11.95
CA ILE A 189 -0.42 -0.18 -11.31
C ILE A 189 -0.51 1.03 -10.38
N HIS A 190 -0.34 0.78 -9.08
CA HIS A 190 -0.42 1.83 -8.07
C HIS A 190 0.92 2.57 -7.97
N MET A 191 0.87 3.89 -8.15
CA MET A 191 1.97 4.80 -7.85
C MET A 191 1.54 5.70 -6.71
N ASP A 192 2.18 5.55 -5.55
CA ASP A 192 1.97 6.43 -4.41
C ASP A 192 3.25 7.21 -4.14
N ALA A 193 3.08 8.49 -3.82
CA ALA A 193 4.20 9.37 -3.54
C ALA A 193 4.44 9.42 -2.02
N SER A 194 5.72 9.42 -1.65
CA SER A 194 6.12 9.49 -0.26
C SER A 194 5.92 10.93 0.26
N CYS A 195 5.09 11.09 1.28
CA CYS A 195 4.91 12.36 1.99
C CYS A 195 4.41 13.54 1.12
N ASN A 196 3.36 13.35 0.31
CA ASN A 196 2.80 14.38 -0.60
C ASN A 196 2.66 15.77 0.04
N GLY A 197 2.24 15.84 1.31
CA GLY A 197 2.14 17.10 2.05
C GLY A 197 3.48 17.85 2.15
N TYR A 198 4.55 17.17 2.55
CA TYR A 198 5.88 17.78 2.64
C TYR A 198 6.52 18.04 1.28
N GLN A 199 6.17 17.27 0.25
CA GLN A 199 6.56 17.58 -1.12
C GLN A 199 6.02 18.95 -1.55
N HIS A 200 4.73 19.20 -1.31
CA HIS A 200 4.12 20.51 -1.54
C HIS A 200 4.75 21.62 -0.69
N ILE A 201 4.93 21.39 0.61
CA ILE A 201 5.57 22.37 1.52
C ILE A 201 6.98 22.71 1.05
N SER A 202 7.78 21.71 0.66
CA SER A 202 9.15 21.92 0.19
C SER A 202 9.20 22.80 -1.06
N THR A 203 8.21 22.64 -1.94
CA THR A 203 8.09 23.42 -3.18
C THR A 203 7.63 24.85 -2.90
N LEU A 204 6.59 25.02 -2.07
CA LEU A 204 6.06 26.33 -1.68
C LEU A 204 7.11 27.19 -0.98
N LEU A 205 7.88 26.59 -0.07
CA LEU A 205 8.92 27.27 0.69
C LEU A 205 10.28 27.31 -0.04
N ARG A 206 10.40 26.67 -1.22
CA ARG A 206 11.66 26.47 -1.96
C ARG A 206 12.77 25.89 -1.08
N ALA A 207 12.40 25.01 -0.15
CA ALA A 207 13.29 24.42 0.83
C ALA A 207 14.06 23.24 0.21
N GLY A 208 15.22 23.52 -0.42
CA GLY A 208 15.99 22.53 -1.17
C GLY A 208 16.43 21.30 -0.35
N ASN A 209 16.77 21.47 0.93
CA ASN A 209 17.13 20.34 1.81
C ASN A 209 15.92 19.44 2.07
N LEU A 210 14.75 20.02 2.38
CA LEU A 210 13.52 19.25 2.56
C LEU A 210 13.12 18.55 1.26
N ALA A 211 13.22 19.25 0.12
CA ALA A 211 12.91 18.70 -1.20
C ALA A 211 13.75 17.46 -1.54
N LYS A 212 15.01 17.39 -1.07
CA LYS A 212 15.82 16.18 -1.19
C LYS A 212 15.31 15.03 -0.32
N LEU A 213 15.00 15.31 0.95
CA LEU A 213 14.51 14.30 1.89
C LEU A 213 13.18 13.68 1.47
N VAL A 214 12.31 14.45 0.82
CA VAL A 214 10.98 13.99 0.35
C VAL A 214 10.94 13.61 -1.13
N ASN A 215 12.11 13.38 -1.74
CA ASN A 215 12.27 12.87 -3.09
C ASN A 215 11.73 13.78 -4.22
N VAL A 216 11.56 15.09 -3.98
CA VAL A 216 11.29 16.08 -5.03
C VAL A 216 12.56 16.37 -5.84
N ILE A 217 13.70 16.41 -5.16
CA ILE A 217 15.03 16.47 -5.77
C ILE A 217 15.72 15.15 -5.46
N GLY A 218 16.02 14.36 -6.49
CA GLY A 218 16.63 13.04 -6.32
C GLY A 218 17.60 12.74 -7.44
N ASP A 219 18.38 11.68 -7.22
CA ASP A 219 19.28 11.09 -8.20
C ASP A 219 18.68 9.75 -8.62
N LYS A 220 18.64 9.46 -9.93
CA LYS A 220 18.04 8.22 -10.46
C LYS A 220 18.80 6.97 -10.00
N ASP A 221 20.11 7.13 -9.78
CA ASP A 221 21.01 6.04 -9.43
C ASP A 221 21.00 5.74 -7.92
N LYS A 222 20.21 6.49 -7.14
CA LYS A 222 20.12 6.32 -5.68
C LYS A 222 18.74 5.83 -5.25
N PRO A 223 18.67 4.95 -4.25
CA PRO A 223 17.40 4.59 -3.63
C PRO A 223 16.64 5.84 -3.13
N PRO A 224 15.30 5.81 -3.12
CA PRO A 224 14.52 6.89 -2.57
C PRO A 224 14.81 7.06 -1.07
N ASN A 225 14.81 8.32 -0.62
CA ASN A 225 14.91 8.67 0.78
C ASN A 225 13.62 8.26 1.51
N ASP A 226 13.76 7.84 2.76
CA ASP A 226 12.64 7.50 3.63
C ASP A 226 12.53 8.57 4.71
N PHE A 227 11.85 9.67 4.39
CA PHE A 227 11.69 10.82 5.28
C PHE A 227 11.17 10.43 6.66
N TYR A 228 10.22 9.49 6.74
CA TYR A 228 9.69 9.05 8.03
C TYR A 228 10.73 8.28 8.83
N GLN A 229 11.54 7.45 8.18
CA GLN A 229 12.66 6.80 8.83
C GLN A 229 13.67 7.82 9.34
N ASP A 230 14.01 8.84 8.55
CA ASP A 230 14.97 9.88 8.93
C ASP A 230 14.46 10.67 10.15
N VAL A 231 13.19 11.09 10.16
CA VAL A 231 12.58 11.77 11.33
C VAL A 231 12.55 10.84 12.55
N ALA A 232 12.23 9.56 12.35
CA ALA A 232 12.25 8.59 13.43
C ALA A 232 13.66 8.30 13.96
N ASP A 233 14.70 8.39 13.14
CA ASP A 233 16.09 8.23 13.54
C ASP A 233 16.59 9.47 14.30
N GLU A 234 16.20 10.68 13.86
CA GLU A 234 16.56 11.91 14.55
C GLU A 234 15.91 12.00 15.93
N ALA A 235 14.60 11.72 16.01
CA ALA A 235 13.88 11.74 17.28
C ALA A 235 14.38 10.69 18.29
N ARG A 236 15.09 9.64 17.85
CA ARG A 236 15.78 8.69 18.77
C ARG A 236 16.97 9.33 19.48
N LYS A 237 17.69 10.23 18.80
CA LYS A 237 18.90 10.85 19.36
C LYS A 237 18.55 11.69 20.59
N ASP A 238 17.40 12.35 20.55
CA ASP A 238 16.90 13.19 21.65
C ASP A 238 16.15 12.41 22.74
N SER A 239 15.61 11.22 22.43
CA SER A 239 14.84 10.43 23.39
C SER A 239 15.69 9.55 24.31
N GLY A 240 16.99 9.39 24.04
CA GLY A 240 17.91 8.52 24.80
C GLY A 240 17.60 7.02 24.68
N GLU A 241 16.76 6.60 23.72
CA GLU A 241 16.42 5.18 23.51
C GLU A 241 17.54 4.49 22.69
N GLN A 242 18.12 3.41 23.24
CA GLN A 242 19.28 2.71 22.63
C GLN A 242 18.94 1.84 21.40
N HIS A 243 17.67 1.60 21.06
CA HIS A 243 17.30 0.81 19.88
C HIS A 243 15.94 1.19 19.30
N VAL A 244 15.72 0.85 18.03
CA VAL A 244 14.36 0.69 17.49
C VAL A 244 14.11 -0.72 17.04
N CYS A 245 13.19 -1.32 17.75
CA CYS A 245 12.47 -2.51 17.39
C CYS A 245 11.60 -2.23 16.16
N ASP A 246 11.92 -2.90 15.05
CA ASP A 246 11.00 -3.08 13.93
C ASP A 246 10.40 -4.49 13.96
N SER A 247 9.65 -4.86 12.92
CA SER A 247 9.03 -6.19 12.81
C SER A 247 10.02 -7.36 12.69
N LYS A 248 11.32 -7.08 12.58
CA LYS A 248 12.41 -8.07 12.50
C LYS A 248 13.31 -8.07 13.74
N CYS A 249 12.91 -7.39 14.83
CA CYS A 249 13.67 -7.37 16.07
C CYS A 249 13.77 -8.77 16.70
N PRO A 250 14.98 -9.35 16.87
CA PRO A 250 15.17 -10.72 17.35
C PRO A 250 14.73 -10.94 18.81
N ASN A 251 14.51 -9.86 19.57
CA ASN A 251 14.13 -9.90 20.98
C ASN A 251 12.62 -9.67 21.22
N GLY A 252 11.79 -9.63 20.16
CA GLY A 252 10.33 -9.47 20.31
C GLY A 252 9.90 -8.10 20.87
N CYS A 253 10.71 -7.06 20.73
CA CYS A 253 10.42 -5.74 21.28
C CYS A 253 9.29 -5.01 20.54
N VAL A 254 8.47 -4.25 21.28
CA VAL A 254 7.32 -3.47 20.79
C VAL A 254 7.82 -2.28 19.99
N LYS A 255 7.42 -2.11 18.71
CA LYS A 255 7.76 -0.95 17.83
C LYS A 255 8.07 0.32 18.63
N GLY A 256 9.27 0.88 18.46
CA GLY A 256 9.74 2.05 19.22
C GLY A 256 8.69 3.17 19.24
N ARG A 257 8.40 3.72 20.43
CA ARG A 257 7.30 4.68 20.67
C ARG A 257 7.35 5.87 19.73
N VAL A 258 8.56 6.31 19.38
CA VAL A 258 8.83 7.44 18.48
C VAL A 258 8.42 7.14 17.03
N ARG A 259 8.80 5.99 16.47
CA ARG A 259 8.40 5.60 15.10
C ARG A 259 6.90 5.40 15.01
N LYS A 260 6.32 4.72 16.01
CA LYS A 260 4.87 4.53 16.09
C LYS A 260 4.15 5.89 16.24
N PHE A 261 4.67 6.79 17.07
CA PHE A 261 4.12 8.15 17.21
C PHE A 261 4.25 8.97 15.93
N ILE A 262 5.35 8.91 15.20
CA ILE A 262 5.49 9.62 13.91
C ILE A 262 4.57 8.99 12.86
N GLU A 263 4.54 7.66 12.76
CA GLU A 263 3.65 6.94 11.84
C GLU A 263 2.16 7.07 12.22
N GLU A 264 1.81 7.39 13.46
CA GLU A 264 0.43 7.57 13.91
C GLU A 264 0.02 9.04 14.03
N ALA A 265 0.91 9.95 14.39
CA ALA A 265 0.61 11.37 14.53
C ALA A 265 0.76 12.09 13.18
N LEU A 266 1.85 11.88 12.43
CA LEU A 266 2.02 12.56 11.14
C LEU A 266 1.17 11.97 10.01
N LEU A 267 0.84 10.67 10.03
CA LEU A 267 -0.09 10.09 9.04
C LEU A 267 -1.58 10.34 9.40
N ASP A 268 -1.94 10.41 10.69
CA ASP A 268 -3.35 10.58 11.13
C ASP A 268 -3.76 12.05 11.32
N GLU A 269 -2.83 13.00 11.36
CA GLU A 269 -3.16 14.44 11.31
C GLU A 269 -3.81 14.87 9.99
N LEU A 270 -3.79 14.02 8.94
CA LEU A 270 -4.47 14.25 7.67
C LEU A 270 -5.95 13.79 7.62
N THR A 271 -6.45 13.09 8.66
CA THR A 271 -7.80 12.49 8.70
C THR A 271 -8.73 13.07 9.76
N GLN A 272 -8.29 14.07 10.55
CA GLN A 272 -9.08 14.65 11.65
C GLN A 272 -9.61 13.60 12.67
N GLY A 273 -8.77 12.64 13.09
CA GLY A 273 -8.93 11.99 14.40
C GLY A 273 -10.30 11.35 14.71
N LYS A 274 -11.02 10.80 13.73
CA LYS A 274 -12.34 10.17 13.99
C LYS A 274 -12.29 8.80 14.67
N LEU A 275 -11.10 8.29 15.03
CA LEU A 275 -10.93 7.04 15.77
C LEU A 275 -10.23 7.21 17.13
N ARG A 276 -10.35 8.37 17.78
CA ARG A 276 -9.97 8.53 19.21
C ARG A 276 -11.20 8.49 20.13
N LYS A 277 -11.83 7.32 20.27
CA LYS A 277 -12.64 7.02 21.46
C LYS A 277 -11.73 6.47 22.56
N SER A 278 -10.98 7.34 23.23
CA SER A 278 -10.61 7.08 24.63
C SER A 278 -10.58 8.40 25.41
N LYS A 279 -11.34 8.42 26.50
CA LYS A 279 -11.53 9.55 27.41
C LYS A 279 -10.37 9.62 28.39
N SER A 280 -9.16 10.08 28.01
CA SER A 280 -8.18 10.50 29.03
C SER A 280 -6.93 11.13 28.45
N TRP A 281 -6.98 12.32 27.85
CA TRP A 281 -5.78 13.17 27.76
C TRP A 281 -6.20 14.63 27.86
N ARG A 282 -6.60 15.06 29.06
CA ARG A 282 -6.50 16.48 29.43
C ARG A 282 -5.06 16.71 29.85
N ILE A 283 -4.33 17.49 29.08
CA ILE A 283 -3.16 18.19 29.58
C ILE A 283 -3.70 19.25 30.52
N ASP A 284 -3.31 19.20 31.78
CA ASP A 284 -3.69 20.17 32.79
C ASP A 284 -2.98 21.49 32.46
N ILE A 285 -3.73 22.44 31.90
CA ILE A 285 -3.25 23.79 31.67
C ILE A 285 -3.81 24.60 32.84
N GLY A 286 -2.91 24.99 33.75
CA GLY A 286 -3.24 25.73 34.96
C GLY A 286 -4.13 26.96 34.69
N ASN A 287 -4.89 27.33 35.72
CA ASN A 287 -5.90 28.38 35.75
C ASN A 287 -5.40 29.79 35.34
N ASP A 288 -5.24 30.05 34.05
CA ASP A 288 -5.10 31.42 33.51
C ASP A 288 -6.14 31.71 32.42
N ALA A 289 -7.40 31.40 32.73
CA ALA A 289 -8.57 31.65 31.87
C ALA A 289 -9.05 33.12 31.86
N ASN A 290 -8.21 34.10 32.24
CA ASN A 290 -8.59 35.51 32.28
C ASN A 290 -7.85 36.42 31.28
N TYR A 291 -6.88 35.91 30.50
CA TYR A 291 -6.09 36.79 29.62
C TYR A 291 -6.75 37.10 28.26
N PHE A 292 -7.67 36.25 27.76
CA PHE A 292 -8.22 36.37 26.39
C PHE A 292 -9.67 36.87 26.31
N ARG A 293 -10.30 37.27 27.42
CA ARG A 293 -11.72 37.68 27.42
C ARG A 293 -11.98 39.19 27.32
N ASN A 294 -10.94 40.04 27.37
CA ASN A 294 -11.09 41.51 27.45
C ASN A 294 -10.64 42.31 26.21
N LYS A 295 -10.51 41.67 25.04
CA LYS A 295 -10.30 42.39 23.77
C LYS A 295 -11.16 41.76 22.69
N LEU A 296 -12.42 42.23 22.57
CA LEU A 296 -13.21 42.37 21.35
C LEU A 296 -14.62 42.88 21.72
N GLY A 297 -14.72 44.20 21.88
CA GLY A 297 -15.85 45.07 21.49
C GLY A 297 -17.23 44.86 22.09
N SER A 298 -17.57 45.68 23.10
CA SER A 298 -18.84 46.42 23.11
C SER A 298 -18.58 47.79 22.48
N ASP A 299 -19.06 47.98 21.25
CA ASP A 299 -19.55 49.22 20.63
C ASP A 299 -19.80 48.96 19.14
#